data_AF-E2BW96-F1
#
_entry.id   AF-E2BW96-F1
#
_cell.length_a   1.000
_cell.length_b   1.000
_cell.length_c   1.000
_cell.angle_alpha   90.00
_cell.angle_beta   90.00
_cell.angle_gamma   90.00
#
_symmetry.space_group_name_H-M   'P 1'
#
loop_
_entity.id
_entity.type
_entity.pdbx_description
1 polymer ?
#
loop_
_entity_poly.entity_id
_entity_poly.type
_entity_poly.pdbx_seq_one_letter_code
_entity_poly.pdbx_strand_id
1 'polypeptide(L)' 'MKYFSFPIKRPDVLRMWINAIGRDFIPTKSHIICSAHFVATDIMEKANASSVLLKNLAVPSI' A
#
# COMPACT_ATOMS: atom_id res chain seq x y z
N MET A 1 -10.47 -6.43 7.94
CA MET A 1 -10.03 -5.35 7.04
C MET A 1 -8.77 -4.71 7.62
N LYS A 2 -7.70 -4.60 6.82
CA LYS A 2 -6.42 -3.98 7.24
C LYS A 2 -6.19 -2.70 6.44
N TYR A 3 -5.35 -1.81 6.94
CA TYR A 3 -5.06 -0.52 6.31
C TYR A 3 -3.56 -0.35 6.11
N PHE A 4 -3.18 0.20 4.96
CA PHE A 4 -1.80 0.49 4.60
C PHE A 4 -1.64 1.98 4.34
N SER A 5 -0.70 2.61 5.03
CA SER A 5 -0.29 3.98 4.76
C SER A 5 0.54 4.06 3.49
N PHE A 6 0.48 5.21 2.82
CA PHE A 6 1.32 5.46 1.65
C PHE A 6 2.81 5.37 1.98
N PRO A 7 3.64 4.81 1.07
CA PRO A 7 5.07 4.63 1.30
C PRO A 7 5.85 5.94 1.07
N ILE A 8 5.56 6.98 1.85
CA ILE A 8 6.12 8.34 1.68
C ILE A 8 7.65 8.37 1.76
N LYS A 9 8.25 7.42 2.49
CA LYS A 9 9.72 7.27 2.62
C LYS A 9 10.36 6.56 1.41
N ARG A 10 9.56 6.07 0.46
CA ARG A 10 9.99 5.33 -0.73
C ARG A 10 9.36 5.96 -1.98
N PRO A 11 9.98 7.03 -2.52
CA PRO A 11 9.38 7.83 -3.58
C PRO A 11 9.17 7.05 -4.89
N ASP A 12 9.99 6.04 -5.13
CA ASP A 12 9.89 5.08 -6.23
C ASP A 12 8.56 4.32 -6.19
N VAL A 13 8.26 3.66 -5.07
CA VAL A 13 7.01 2.90 -4.88
C VAL A 13 5.82 3.84 -4.76
N LEU A 14 6.00 5.00 -4.12
CA LEU A 14 4.94 6.00 -4.01
C LEU A 14 4.45 6.44 -5.38
N ARG A 15 5.36 6.68 -6.32
CA ARG A 15 5.01 7.02 -7.70
C ARG A 15 4.24 5.88 -8.38
N MET A 16 4.64 4.64 -8.15
CA MET A 16 3.90 3.48 -8.68
C MET A 16 2.48 3.41 -8.11
N TRP A 17 2.30 3.69 -6.82
CA TRP A 17 0.97 3.73 -6.19
C TRP A 17 0.10 4.85 -6.77
N ILE A 18 0.63 6.06 -6.92
CA ILE A 18 -0.10 7.19 -7.51
C ILE A 18 -0.54 6.84 -8.94
N ASN A 19 0.38 6.30 -9.74
CA ASN A 19 0.09 5.86 -11.11
C ASN A 19 -0.98 4.76 -11.15
N ALA A 20 -0.93 3.80 -10.24
CA ALA A 20 -1.90 2.70 -10.17
C ALA A 20 -3.29 3.17 -9.72
N ILE A 21 -3.36 4.17 -8.84
CA ILE A 21 -4.63 4.77 -8.40
C ILE A 21 -5.24 5.65 -9.50
N GLY A 22 -4.41 6.23 -10.38
CA GLY A 22 -4.86 7.01 -11.53
C GLY A 22 -5.57 8.32 -11.16
N ARG A 23 -5.26 8.89 -9.98
CA ARG A 23 -5.82 10.17 -9.53
C ARG A 23 -4.72 11.18 -9.25
N ASP A 24 -4.96 12.43 -9.64
CA ASP A 24 -4.13 13.57 -9.30
C ASP A 24 -4.42 14.03 -7.87
N PHE A 25 -3.68 13.48 -6.91
CA PHE A 25 -3.67 13.95 -5.53
C PHE A 25 -2.28 13.77 -4.91
N ILE A 26 -2.02 14.52 -3.84
CA ILE A 26 -0.76 14.43 -3.09
C ILE A 26 -0.99 13.56 -1.85
N PRO A 27 -0.50 12.31 -1.82
CA PRO A 27 -0.67 11.45 -0.65
C PRO A 27 0.08 12.02 0.55
N THR A 28 -0.64 12.11 1.67
CA THR A 28 -0.10 12.51 2.97
C THR A 28 -0.11 11.34 3.96
N LYS A 29 0.51 11.51 5.13
CA LYS A 29 0.60 10.47 6.17
C LYS A 29 -0.76 9.99 6.69
N SER A 30 -1.81 10.80 6.55
CA SER A 30 -3.18 10.44 6.95
C SER A 30 -3.93 9.62 5.91
N HIS A 31 -3.45 9.59 4.66
CA HIS A 31 -4.07 8.78 3.63
C HIS A 31 -3.73 7.31 3.84
N ILE A 32 -4.75 6.46 3.74
CA ILE A 32 -4.65 5.01 3.91
C ILE A 32 -5.41 4.32 2.79
N ILE A 33 -4.95 3.13 2.42
CA ILE A 33 -5.60 2.25 1.46
C ILE A 33 -6.00 0.97 2.19
N CYS A 34 -7.22 0.49 1.96
CA CYS A 34 -7.63 -0.77 2.54
C CYS A 34 -6.97 -1.96 1.83
N SER A 35 -6.76 -3.04 2.57
CA SER A 35 -6.14 -4.26 2.04
C SER A 35 -6.87 -4.89 0.86
N ALA A 36 -8.16 -4.58 0.66
CA ALA A 36 -8.95 -5.09 -0.45
C ALA A 36 -8.51 -4.52 -1.82
N HIS A 37 -7.76 -3.42 -1.83
CA HIS A 37 -7.18 -2.85 -3.05
C HIS A 37 -5.80 -3.42 -3.40
N PHE A 38 -5.33 -4.45 -2.68
CA PHE A 38 -4.08 -5.14 -3.01
C PHE A 38 -4.38 -6.60 -3.35
N VAL A 39 -3.52 -7.19 -4.17
CA VAL A 39 -3.58 -8.63 -4.43
C VAL A 39 -3.21 -9.38 -3.15
N ALA A 40 -3.97 -10.43 -2.81
CA ALA A 40 -3.73 -11.20 -1.58
C ALA A 40 -2.31 -11.76 -1.49
N THR A 41 -1.70 -12.11 -2.63
CA THR A 41 -0.33 -12.60 -2.73
C THR A 41 0.73 -11.55 -2.37
N ASP A 42 0.38 -10.26 -2.36
CA ASP A 42 1.28 -9.17 -1.99
C ASP A 42 1.24 -8.83 -0.50
N ILE A 43 0.25 -9.37 0.21
CA ILE A 43 0.10 -9.20 1.65
C ILE A 43 0.83 -10.34 2.35
N MET A 44 1.77 -9.96 3.22
CA MET A 44 2.56 -10.87 4.03
C MET A 44 2.09 -10.79 5.47
N GLU A 45 1.75 -11.94 6.05
CA GLU A 45 1.49 -12.05 7.48
C GLU A 45 2.82 -12.12 8.24
N LYS A 46 2.94 -11.35 9.33
CA LYS A 46 4.06 -11.52 10.24
C LYS A 46 3.78 -12.72 11.13
N ALA A 47 4.72 -13.67 11.16
CA ALA A 47 4.62 -14.92 11.92
C ALA A 47 4.24 -14.72 13.41
N ASN A 48 4.56 -13.56 14.00
CA ASN A 48 4.44 -13.31 15.44
C ASN A 48 3.56 -12.09 15.77
N ALA A 49 2.82 -11.53 14.80
CA ALA A 49 2.03 -10.33 15.02
C ALA A 49 0.75 -10.31 14.18
N SER A 50 -0.33 -9.80 14.77
CA SER A 50 -1.59 -9.52 14.06
C SER A 50 -1.47 -8.41 12.99
N SER A 51 -0.26 -7.92 12.72
CA SER A 51 0.07 -6.92 11.72
C SER A 51 0.45 -7.58 10.39
N VAL A 52 -0.07 -7.05 9.29
CA VAL A 52 0.32 -7.46 7.94
C VAL A 52 1.26 -6.43 7.32
N LEU A 53 2.09 -6.87 6.39
CA LEU A 53 2.98 -6.02 5.59
C LEU A 53 2.69 -6.23 4.10
N LEU A 54 3.07 -5.26 3.29
CA LEU A 54 3.11 -5.42 1.85
C LEU A 54 4.51 -5.84 1.40
N LYS A 55 4.57 -6.65 0.34
CA LYS A 55 5.82 -6.90 -0.39
C LYS A 55 6.43 -5.58 -0.87
N ASN A 56 7.75 -5.57 -1.06
CA ASN A 56 8.50 -4.34 -1.35
C ASN A 56 8.03 -3.57 -2.59
N LEU A 57 7.44 -4.23 -3.58
CA LEU A 57 6.98 -3.61 -4.84
C LEU A 57 5.47 -3.79 -5.06
N ALA A 58 4.74 -4.18 -4.01
CA ALA A 58 3.29 -4.28 -4.08
C ALA A 58 2.70 -2.91 -4.42
N VAL A 59 1.74 -2.89 -5.34
CA VAL A 59 1.00 -1.70 -5.74
C VAL A 59 -0.50 -1.97 -5.62
N PRO A 60 -1.33 -0.94 -5.36
CA PRO A 60 -2.77 -1.10 -5.41
C PRO A 60 -3.24 -1.54 -6.81
N SER A 61 -4.31 -2.31 -6.88
CA SER A 61 -4.97 -2.77 -8.11
C SER A 61 -6.42 -2.27 -8.18
N ILE A 62 -6.62 -0.98 -7.85
CA ILE A 62 -7.94 -0.31 -7.81
C ILE A 62 -8.65 -0.39 -9.16
#